data_AF-A0A5E4I600-F1
#
_entry.id   AF-A0A5E4I600-F1
#
_cell.length_a   1.000
_cell.length_b   1.000
_cell.length_c   1.000
_cell.angle_alpha   90.00
_cell.angle_beta   90.00
_cell.angle_gamma   90.00
#
_symmetry.space_group_name_H-M   'P 1'
#
loop_
_entity.id
_entity.type
_entity.pdbx_description
1 polymer ?
#
loop_
_entity_poly.entity_id
_entity_poly.type
_entity_poly.pdbx_seq_one_letter_code
_entity_poly.pdbx_strand_id
1 'polypeptide(L)'
;MERNHENHHRFSSFSKLSLESREWSERIFGRVPKKGVTAIVATVLLLMMTVAAAGLAYKWIMNTQNSIQINAQDDLNKNQARTGAKLNIDSMWNDAGKISFILRNTGSYAFADVSKFSLYANGVPVTTIPTYNPDGGLSPGGVTTVNTQENFVTVGNPKTIKIVTDLGTEVPYKCDIPSSSQTWC
;
A
#
# COMPACT_ATOMS: atom_id res chain seq x y z
N MET A 1 19.18 -46.48 7.75
CA MET A 1 19.68 -46.80 9.10
C MET A 1 20.49 -45.61 9.58
N GLU A 2 20.46 -45.34 10.89
CA GLU A 2 21.17 -44.26 11.61
C GLU A 2 20.62 -42.83 11.52
N ARG A 3 19.81 -42.47 12.54
CA ARG A 3 20.09 -41.40 13.51
C ARG A 3 18.83 -41.19 14.37
N ASN A 4 18.79 -41.79 15.56
CA ASN A 4 17.81 -41.48 16.59
C ASN A 4 18.35 -41.87 17.98
N HIS A 5 19.45 -41.23 18.38
CA HIS A 5 20.06 -41.44 19.69
C HIS A 5 20.60 -40.14 20.28
N GLU A 6 19.77 -39.10 20.34
CA GLU A 6 20.19 -37.84 20.98
C GLU A 6 19.00 -37.00 21.47
N ASN A 7 18.15 -37.54 22.36
CA ASN A 7 17.10 -36.73 23.00
C ASN A 7 16.86 -37.02 24.50
N HIS A 8 17.67 -37.87 25.14
CA HIS A 8 17.44 -38.24 26.54
C HIS A 8 18.25 -37.44 27.59
N HIS A 9 19.14 -36.53 27.19
CA HIS A 9 19.99 -35.79 28.15
C HIS A 9 19.55 -34.35 28.49
N ARG A 10 18.50 -33.79 27.85
CA ARG A 10 18.04 -32.41 28.14
C ARG A 10 16.94 -32.31 29.21
N PHE A 11 16.26 -33.40 29.55
CA PHE A 11 15.17 -33.38 30.53
C PHE A 11 15.62 -33.43 32.00
N SER A 12 16.86 -33.85 32.29
CA SER A 12 17.38 -33.91 33.67
C SER A 12 17.95 -32.59 34.19
N SER A 13 18.18 -31.61 33.31
CA SER A 13 18.69 -30.28 33.71
C SER A 13 17.56 -29.37 34.23
N PHE A 14 16.35 -29.50 33.68
CA PHE A 14 15.20 -28.72 34.13
C PHE A 14 14.67 -29.11 35.52
N SER A 15 14.85 -30.36 35.94
CA SER A 15 14.44 -30.80 37.28
C SER A 15 15.38 -30.33 38.39
N LYS A 16 16.69 -30.16 38.12
CA LYS A 16 17.64 -29.63 39.11
C LYS A 16 17.41 -28.15 39.40
N LEU A 17 17.06 -27.35 38.39
CA LEU A 17 16.73 -25.93 38.56
C LEU A 17 15.43 -25.68 39.36
N SER A 18 14.48 -26.63 39.36
CA SER A 18 13.25 -26.51 40.15
C SER A 18 13.43 -26.89 41.62
N LEU A 19 14.46 -27.67 41.95
CA LEU A 19 14.79 -28.05 43.33
C LEU A 19 15.63 -26.97 44.03
N GLU A 20 16.61 -26.35 43.33
CA GLU A 20 17.39 -25.24 43.91
C GLU A 20 16.57 -23.96 44.12
N SER A 21 15.55 -23.69 43.29
CA SER A 21 14.68 -22.51 43.50
C SER A 21 13.76 -22.65 44.72
N ARG A 22 13.48 -23.89 45.14
CA ARG A 22 12.68 -24.18 46.34
C ARG A 22 13.44 -23.91 47.63
N GLU A 23 14.73 -24.24 47.68
CA GLU A 23 15.57 -23.98 48.87
C GLU A 23 15.85 -22.49 49.11
N TRP A 24 15.91 -21.68 48.04
CA TRP A 24 16.02 -20.22 48.18
C TRP A 24 14.75 -19.57 48.71
N SER A 25 13.58 -20.14 48.41
CA SER A 25 12.30 -19.61 48.90
C SER A 25 12.13 -19.82 50.41
N GLU A 26 12.62 -20.92 50.98
CA GLU A 26 12.50 -21.18 52.41
C GLU A 26 13.49 -20.37 53.26
N ARG A 27 14.64 -19.99 52.70
CA ARG A 27 15.64 -19.17 53.40
C ARG A 27 15.27 -17.70 53.49
N ILE A 28 14.51 -17.16 52.54
CA ILE A 28 14.10 -15.75 52.55
C ILE A 28 12.80 -15.53 53.34
N PHE A 29 11.91 -16.53 53.41
CA PHE A 29 10.62 -16.44 54.11
C PHE A 29 10.60 -17.10 55.51
N GLY A 30 11.77 -17.28 56.12
CA GLY A 30 11.92 -17.78 57.49
C GLY A 30 11.30 -16.86 58.56
N ARG A 31 10.15 -17.28 59.10
CA ARG A 31 9.47 -16.78 60.32
C ARG A 31 9.22 -15.26 60.39
N VAL A 32 8.30 -14.77 59.56
CA VAL A 32 7.53 -13.55 59.87
C VAL A 32 6.15 -13.91 60.44
N PRO A 33 5.65 -13.21 61.47
CA PRO A 33 4.36 -13.51 62.09
C PRO A 33 3.21 -13.49 61.05
N LYS A 34 2.51 -14.62 60.97
CA LYS A 34 1.73 -15.12 59.82
C LYS A 34 0.44 -14.36 59.45
N LYS A 35 0.18 -13.16 59.96
CA LYS A 35 -1.11 -12.47 59.73
C LYS A 35 -1.03 -11.04 59.19
N GLY A 36 0.14 -10.40 59.19
CA GLY A 36 0.29 -9.01 58.72
C GLY A 36 1.24 -8.83 57.53
N VAL A 37 2.37 -9.52 57.53
CA VAL A 37 3.42 -9.31 56.51
C VAL A 37 3.03 -9.90 55.15
N THR A 38 2.31 -11.03 55.13
CA THR A 38 1.77 -11.64 53.91
C THR A 38 0.79 -10.73 53.17
N ALA A 39 -0.02 -9.95 53.90
CA ALA A 39 -0.93 -8.98 53.30
C ALA A 39 -0.18 -7.83 52.62
N ILE A 40 0.90 -7.34 53.25
CA ILE A 40 1.72 -6.23 52.73
C ILE A 40 2.50 -6.66 51.48
N VAL A 41 3.07 -7.86 51.46
CA VAL A 41 3.79 -8.36 50.28
C VAL A 41 2.82 -8.54 49.10
N ALA A 42 1.60 -9.02 49.36
CA ALA A 42 0.57 -9.17 48.33
C ALA A 42 0.15 -7.81 47.73
N THR A 43 0.02 -6.76 48.53
CA THR A 43 -0.35 -5.43 48.00
C THR A 43 0.76 -4.79 47.17
N VAL A 44 2.03 -4.97 47.55
CA VAL A 44 3.17 -4.48 46.76
C VAL A 44 3.28 -5.23 45.42
N LEU A 45 3.09 -6.55 45.43
CA LEU A 45 3.06 -7.35 44.20
C LEU A 45 1.88 -6.95 43.28
N LEU A 46 0.72 -6.68 43.87
CA LEU A 46 -0.45 -6.22 43.14
C LEU A 46 -0.20 -4.83 42.52
N LEU A 47 0.42 -3.92 43.26
CA LEU A 47 0.80 -2.59 42.76
C LEU A 47 1.77 -2.66 41.58
N MET A 48 2.79 -3.53 41.63
CA MET A 48 3.74 -3.73 40.52
C MET A 48 3.03 -4.18 39.23
N MET A 49 2.06 -5.09 39.33
CA MET A 49 1.28 -5.53 38.18
C MET A 49 0.42 -4.40 37.60
N THR A 50 -0.22 -3.58 38.45
CA THR A 50 -1.04 -2.46 37.99
C THR A 50 -0.22 -1.38 37.28
N VAL A 51 0.98 -1.04 37.79
CA VAL A 51 1.86 -0.07 37.15
C VAL A 51 2.36 -0.59 35.80
N ALA A 52 2.71 -1.88 35.71
CA ALA A 52 3.11 -2.49 34.44
C ALA A 52 1.98 -2.48 33.40
N ALA A 53 0.75 -2.83 33.81
CA ALA A 53 -0.42 -2.80 32.93
C ALA A 53 -0.74 -1.37 32.45
N ALA A 54 -0.67 -0.38 33.35
CA ALA A 54 -0.89 1.02 33.00
C ALA A 54 0.17 1.54 32.01
N GLY A 55 1.44 1.19 32.19
CA GLY A 55 2.53 1.58 31.28
C GLY A 55 2.39 0.98 29.88
N LEU A 56 1.97 -0.29 29.78
CA LEU A 56 1.72 -0.95 28.50
C LEU A 56 0.48 -0.38 27.80
N ALA A 57 -0.60 -0.15 28.55
CA ALA A 57 -1.82 0.46 28.01
C ALA A 57 -1.56 1.85 27.45
N TYR A 58 -0.78 2.68 28.17
CA TYR A 58 -0.41 4.01 27.71
C TYR A 58 0.37 3.98 26.39
N LYS A 59 1.40 3.13 26.29
CA LYS A 59 2.16 2.97 25.05
C LYS A 59 1.30 2.46 23.89
N TRP A 60 0.42 1.48 24.13
CA TRP A 60 -0.47 0.95 23.10
C TRP A 60 -1.45 2.01 22.60
N ILE A 61 -2.07 2.78 23.50
CA ILE A 61 -3.00 3.86 23.14
C ILE A 61 -2.28 4.92 22.31
N MET A 62 -1.10 5.39 22.74
CA MET A 62 -0.36 6.44 22.04
C MET A 62 0.06 5.99 20.64
N ASN A 63 0.59 4.78 20.51
CA ASN A 63 1.00 4.23 19.22
C ASN A 63 -0.21 3.99 18.29
N THR A 64 -1.31 3.49 18.84
CA THR A 64 -2.54 3.20 18.08
C THR A 64 -3.20 4.48 17.60
N GLN A 65 -3.33 5.50 18.45
CA GLN A 65 -3.91 6.78 18.06
C GLN A 65 -3.09 7.46 16.95
N ASN A 66 -1.77 7.52 17.10
CA ASN A 66 -0.89 8.12 16.09
C ASN A 66 -0.98 7.36 14.75
N SER A 67 -0.96 6.03 14.79
CA SER A 67 -1.03 5.22 13.57
C SER A 67 -2.40 5.35 12.88
N ILE A 68 -3.49 5.33 13.65
CA ILE A 68 -4.84 5.50 13.10
C ILE A 68 -4.98 6.88 12.47
N GLN A 69 -4.52 7.94 13.13
CA GLN A 69 -4.68 9.30 12.63
C GLN A 69 -3.88 9.54 11.34
N ILE A 70 -2.65 9.02 11.26
CA ILE A 70 -1.82 9.12 10.05
C ILE A 70 -2.43 8.31 8.90
N ASN A 71 -2.79 7.05 9.16
CA ASN A 71 -3.35 6.18 8.11
C ASN A 71 -4.71 6.70 7.62
N ALA A 72 -5.57 7.15 8.54
CA ALA A 72 -6.87 7.72 8.18
C ALA A 72 -6.72 8.98 7.33
N GLN A 73 -5.77 9.87 7.67
CA GLN A 73 -5.53 11.07 6.88
C GLN A 73 -5.00 10.75 5.49
N ASP A 74 -4.06 9.80 5.38
CA ASP A 74 -3.51 9.37 4.09
C ASP A 74 -4.57 8.72 3.21
N ASP A 75 -5.44 7.88 3.79
CA ASP A 75 -6.54 7.24 3.06
C ASP A 75 -7.57 8.26 2.61
N LEU A 76 -7.92 9.24 3.44
CA LEU A 76 -8.80 10.35 3.05
C LEU A 76 -8.22 11.16 1.90
N ASN A 77 -6.92 11.50 1.97
CA ASN A 77 -6.24 12.26 0.92
C ASN A 77 -6.19 11.48 -0.40
N LYS A 78 -5.86 10.19 -0.36
CA LYS A 78 -5.84 9.31 -1.56
C LYS A 78 -7.24 9.13 -2.15
N ASN A 79 -8.25 8.96 -1.31
CA ASN A 79 -9.63 8.83 -1.77
C ASN A 79 -10.14 10.13 -2.40
N GLN A 80 -9.86 11.27 -1.78
CA GLN A 80 -10.19 12.58 -2.34
C GLN A 80 -9.48 12.82 -3.69
N ALA A 81 -8.20 12.45 -3.78
CA ALA A 81 -7.43 12.50 -5.03
C ALA A 81 -8.08 11.62 -6.11
N ARG A 82 -8.44 10.37 -5.80
CA ARG A 82 -9.12 9.44 -6.72
C ARG A 82 -10.47 9.96 -7.20
N THR A 83 -11.26 10.56 -6.30
CA THR A 83 -12.56 11.15 -6.68
C THR A 83 -12.39 12.39 -7.57
N GLY A 84 -11.32 13.16 -7.37
CA GLY A 84 -10.98 14.33 -8.18
C GLY A 84 -10.26 14.01 -9.49
N ALA A 85 -9.69 12.81 -9.62
CA ALA A 85 -8.93 12.36 -10.78
C ALA A 85 -9.86 11.93 -11.92
N LYS A 86 -10.05 12.83 -12.90
CA LYS A 86 -10.83 12.55 -14.12
C LYS A 86 -10.03 13.00 -15.32
N LEU A 87 -9.94 12.11 -16.30
CA LEU A 87 -9.24 12.34 -17.55
C LEU A 87 -10.19 12.02 -18.70
N ASN A 88 -9.97 12.67 -19.84
CA ASN A 88 -10.69 12.38 -21.08
C ASN A 88 -9.70 12.35 -22.24
N ILE A 89 -9.94 11.46 -23.20
CA ILE A 89 -9.26 11.49 -24.49
C ILE A 89 -10.21 12.21 -25.46
N ASP A 90 -9.78 13.36 -25.97
CA ASP A 90 -10.65 14.22 -26.79
C ASP A 90 -10.70 13.78 -28.25
N SER A 91 -9.56 13.35 -28.79
CA SER A 91 -9.42 12.92 -30.18
C SER A 91 -8.15 12.10 -30.37
N MET A 92 -8.11 11.28 -31.41
CA MET A 92 -6.98 10.42 -31.78
C MET A 92 -6.72 10.51 -33.29
N TRP A 93 -5.48 10.78 -33.71
CA TRP A 93 -5.11 10.92 -35.11
C TRP A 93 -3.88 10.11 -35.49
N ASN A 94 -3.70 10.00 -36.79
CA ASN A 94 -2.57 9.38 -37.44
C ASN A 94 -1.45 10.41 -37.58
N ASP A 95 -0.36 10.17 -36.86
CA ASP A 95 0.89 10.91 -37.01
C ASP A 95 1.96 9.96 -37.56
N ALA A 96 2.36 10.15 -38.82
CA ALA A 96 3.35 9.30 -39.50
C ALA A 96 3.09 7.77 -39.43
N GLY A 97 1.83 7.35 -39.46
CA GLY A 97 1.41 5.94 -39.36
C GLY A 97 1.23 5.45 -37.92
N LYS A 98 1.43 6.32 -36.92
CA LYS A 98 1.32 6.02 -35.50
C LYS A 98 0.12 6.70 -34.86
N ILE A 99 -0.28 6.21 -33.70
CA ILE A 99 -1.36 6.79 -32.91
C ILE A 99 -0.81 7.96 -32.09
N SER A 100 -1.43 9.12 -32.27
CA SER A 100 -1.30 10.28 -31.39
C SER A 100 -2.67 10.71 -30.91
N PHE A 101 -2.79 11.18 -29.67
CA PHE A 101 -4.09 11.61 -29.12
C PHE A 101 -3.94 12.76 -28.14
N ILE A 102 -5.03 13.48 -27.92
CA ILE A 102 -5.12 14.56 -26.92
C ILE A 102 -5.69 13.99 -25.63
N LEU A 103 -4.94 14.16 -24.54
CA LEU A 103 -5.35 13.84 -23.18
C LEU A 103 -5.66 15.13 -22.41
N ARG A 104 -6.89 15.24 -21.91
CA ARG A 104 -7.36 16.38 -21.12
C ARG A 104 -7.65 15.96 -19.68
N ASN A 105 -7.22 16.77 -18.73
CA ASN A 105 -7.67 16.67 -17.35
C ASN A 105 -8.99 17.41 -17.17
N THR A 106 -10.07 16.65 -17.03
CA THR A 106 -11.43 17.14 -16.78
C THR A 106 -11.78 17.13 -15.29
N GLY A 107 -10.86 16.64 -14.45
CA GLY A 107 -10.99 16.58 -13.02
C GLY A 107 -10.49 17.83 -12.30
N SER A 108 -10.53 17.77 -10.98
CA SER A 108 -9.98 18.79 -10.08
C SER A 108 -8.62 18.41 -9.51
N TYR A 109 -8.18 17.16 -9.68
CA TYR A 109 -6.87 16.69 -9.23
C TYR A 109 -5.78 17.03 -10.25
N ALA A 110 -4.68 17.62 -9.81
CA ALA A 110 -3.51 17.88 -10.64
C ALA A 110 -2.58 16.67 -10.64
N PHE A 111 -2.25 16.14 -11.82
CA PHE A 111 -1.24 15.08 -11.94
C PHE A 111 0.13 15.74 -12.02
N ALA A 112 1.04 15.41 -11.08
CA ALA A 112 2.37 16.01 -11.08
C ALA A 112 3.27 15.49 -12.22
N ASP A 113 2.99 14.28 -12.70
CA ASP A 113 3.83 13.58 -13.66
C ASP A 113 2.98 12.61 -14.50
N VAL A 114 2.80 12.93 -15.78
CA VAL A 114 2.05 12.10 -16.74
C VAL A 114 2.82 10.87 -17.20
N SER A 115 4.15 10.83 -17.00
CA SER A 115 4.97 9.67 -17.41
C SER A 115 4.67 8.41 -16.61
N LYS A 116 4.01 8.54 -15.46
CA LYS A 116 3.55 7.44 -14.61
C LYS A 116 2.28 6.76 -15.13
N PHE A 117 1.67 7.29 -16.18
CA PHE A 117 0.48 6.70 -16.76
C PHE A 117 0.84 5.44 -17.55
N SER A 118 0.09 4.38 -17.33
CA SER A 118 0.21 3.15 -18.12
C SER A 118 -0.72 3.23 -19.33
N LEU A 119 -0.17 2.98 -20.51
CA LEU A 119 -0.92 2.92 -21.77
C LEU A 119 -1.19 1.47 -22.16
N TYR A 120 -2.41 1.17 -22.58
CA TYR A 120 -2.82 -0.13 -23.10
C TYR A 120 -3.43 0.04 -24.49
N ALA A 121 -3.09 -0.85 -25.41
CA ALA A 121 -3.70 -0.96 -26.72
C ALA A 121 -4.41 -2.32 -26.83
N ASN A 122 -5.72 -2.30 -27.10
CA ASN A 122 -6.58 -3.49 -27.15
C ASN A 122 -6.45 -4.40 -25.90
N GLY A 123 -6.26 -3.79 -24.73
CA GLY A 123 -6.10 -4.48 -23.46
C GLY A 123 -4.68 -5.01 -23.17
N VAL A 124 -3.74 -4.85 -24.10
CA VAL A 124 -2.33 -5.24 -23.93
C VAL A 124 -1.52 -4.00 -23.53
N PRO A 125 -0.64 -4.07 -22.51
CA PRO A 125 0.20 -2.93 -22.14
C PRO A 125 1.16 -2.57 -23.28
N VAL A 126 1.23 -1.28 -23.61
CA VAL A 126 2.18 -0.74 -24.57
C VAL A 126 3.53 -0.63 -23.86
N THR A 127 4.52 -1.40 -24.32
CA THR A 127 5.85 -1.46 -23.68
C THR A 127 6.75 -0.30 -24.07
N THR A 128 6.45 0.38 -25.18
CA THR A 128 7.20 1.55 -25.62
C THR A 128 6.67 2.78 -24.91
N ILE A 129 7.59 3.52 -24.28
CA ILE A 129 7.24 4.72 -23.49
C ILE A 129 6.63 5.76 -24.44
N PRO A 130 5.37 6.18 -24.22
CA PRO A 130 4.77 7.25 -24.99
C PRO A 130 5.45 8.58 -24.64
N THR A 131 5.52 9.49 -25.61
CA THR A 131 6.04 10.84 -25.39
C THR A 131 4.88 11.79 -25.12
N TYR A 132 5.03 12.68 -24.14
CA TYR A 132 4.01 13.65 -23.76
C TYR A 132 4.44 15.04 -24.23
N ASN A 133 3.50 15.88 -24.66
CA ASN A 133 3.81 17.24 -25.08
C ASN A 133 2.69 18.20 -24.68
N PRO A 134 2.93 19.11 -23.71
CA PRO A 134 4.16 19.27 -22.95
C PRO A 134 4.44 18.07 -22.02
N ASP A 135 5.72 17.79 -21.77
CA ASP A 135 6.17 16.86 -20.74
C ASP A 135 5.94 17.44 -19.33
N GLY A 136 5.63 16.58 -18.36
CA GLY A 136 5.52 16.95 -16.94
C GLY A 136 4.14 16.77 -16.33
N GLY A 137 3.67 17.76 -15.57
CA GLY A 137 2.39 17.68 -14.87
C GLY A 137 1.20 18.08 -15.74
N LEU A 138 0.03 17.51 -15.44
CA LEU A 138 -1.25 17.84 -16.06
C LEU A 138 -2.19 18.47 -15.02
N SER A 139 -2.22 19.80 -15.01
CA SER A 139 -3.11 20.58 -14.13
C SER A 139 -4.60 20.37 -14.50
N PRO A 140 -5.54 20.66 -13.58
CA PRO A 140 -6.96 20.69 -13.89
C PRO A 140 -7.26 21.58 -15.11
N GLY A 141 -8.05 21.09 -16.06
CA GLY A 141 -8.31 21.75 -17.34
C GLY A 141 -7.15 21.72 -18.35
N GLY A 142 -5.98 21.25 -17.92
CA GLY A 142 -4.78 21.11 -18.75
C GLY A 142 -4.95 20.05 -19.83
N VAL A 143 -4.17 20.21 -20.89
CA VAL A 143 -4.18 19.34 -22.07
C VAL A 143 -2.74 18.97 -22.40
N THR A 144 -2.51 17.71 -22.73
CA THR A 144 -1.23 17.22 -23.25
C THR A 144 -1.49 16.31 -24.45
N THR A 145 -0.61 16.37 -25.43
CA THR A 145 -0.60 15.45 -26.56
C THR A 145 0.25 14.24 -26.20
N VAL A 146 -0.27 13.04 -26.44
CA VAL A 146 0.44 11.79 -26.23
C VAL A 146 0.74 11.17 -27.58
N ASN A 147 2.02 10.98 -27.86
CA ASN A 147 2.52 10.33 -29.07
C ASN A 147 2.96 8.91 -28.71
N THR A 148 2.47 7.92 -29.46
CA THR A 148 2.75 6.51 -29.21
C THR A 148 3.53 5.89 -30.37
N GLN A 149 4.12 4.71 -30.16
CA GLN A 149 4.73 3.92 -31.23
C GLN A 149 3.77 2.86 -31.81
N GLU A 150 2.52 2.85 -31.34
CA GLU A 150 1.48 1.96 -31.83
C GLU A 150 1.02 2.37 -33.22
N ASN A 151 0.86 1.41 -34.13
CA ASN A 151 0.37 1.68 -35.48
C ASN A 151 -1.06 2.22 -35.43
N PHE A 152 -1.37 3.19 -36.30
CA PHE A 152 -2.72 3.74 -36.44
C PHE A 152 -3.74 2.66 -36.85
N VAL A 153 -5.00 2.94 -36.59
CA VAL A 153 -6.13 2.06 -36.91
C VAL A 153 -6.25 1.88 -38.44
N THR A 154 -6.68 0.71 -38.89
CA THR A 154 -7.00 0.42 -40.30
C THR A 154 -8.50 0.15 -40.44
N VAL A 155 -9.07 0.43 -41.62
CA VAL A 155 -10.49 0.19 -41.90
C VAL A 155 -10.91 -1.23 -41.52
N GLY A 156 -11.99 -1.34 -40.75
CA GLY A 156 -12.55 -2.62 -40.30
C GLY A 156 -11.81 -3.28 -39.12
N ASN A 157 -10.72 -2.68 -38.61
CA ASN A 157 -9.99 -3.17 -37.45
C ASN A 157 -9.89 -2.09 -36.37
N PRO A 158 -10.98 -1.82 -35.61
CA PRO A 158 -10.97 -0.78 -34.59
C PRO A 158 -9.91 -1.03 -33.52
N LYS A 159 -9.35 0.06 -32.98
CA LYS A 159 -8.39 0.01 -31.88
C LYS A 159 -8.94 0.72 -30.65
N THR A 160 -8.77 0.09 -29.50
CA THR A 160 -9.10 0.67 -28.20
C THR A 160 -7.81 1.04 -27.49
N ILE A 161 -7.63 2.33 -27.21
CA ILE A 161 -6.58 2.84 -26.35
C ILE A 161 -7.14 3.01 -24.95
N LYS A 162 -6.39 2.59 -23.93
CA LYS A 162 -6.77 2.79 -22.54
C LYS A 162 -5.59 3.36 -21.76
N ILE A 163 -5.82 4.46 -21.06
CA ILE A 163 -4.84 5.03 -20.13
C ILE A 163 -5.26 4.67 -18.72
N VAL A 164 -4.29 4.25 -17.91
CA VAL A 164 -4.46 3.98 -16.48
C VAL A 164 -3.50 4.88 -15.72
N THR A 165 -4.05 5.72 -14.84
CA THR A 165 -3.26 6.59 -13.95
C THR A 165 -2.68 5.81 -12.77
N ASP A 166 -1.71 6.39 -12.09
CA ASP A 166 -1.16 5.88 -10.82
C ASP A 166 -2.22 5.80 -9.69
N LEU A 167 -3.26 6.63 -9.78
CA LEU A 167 -4.42 6.60 -8.90
C LEU A 167 -5.44 5.50 -9.24
N GLY A 168 -5.26 4.80 -10.37
CA GLY A 168 -6.14 3.73 -10.83
C GLY A 168 -7.35 4.20 -11.65
N THR A 169 -7.45 5.48 -12.00
CA THR A 169 -8.44 5.97 -12.96
C THR A 169 -8.12 5.44 -14.35
N GLU A 170 -9.10 4.81 -15.00
CA GLU A 170 -8.99 4.29 -16.36
C GLU A 170 -9.80 5.14 -17.34
N VAL A 171 -9.22 5.44 -18.52
CA VAL A 171 -9.89 6.16 -19.61
C VAL A 171 -9.76 5.36 -20.89
N PRO A 172 -10.81 4.60 -21.28
CA PRO A 172 -10.85 3.92 -22.56
C PRO A 172 -11.31 4.88 -23.67
N TYR A 173 -10.69 4.75 -24.83
CA TYR A 173 -11.06 5.43 -26.07
C TYR A 173 -11.04 4.43 -27.22
N LYS A 174 -12.16 4.27 -27.91
CA LYS A 174 -12.26 3.38 -29.08
C LYS A 174 -12.26 4.21 -30.35
N CYS A 175 -11.32 3.92 -31.23
CA CYS A 175 -11.25 4.49 -32.56
C CYS A 175 -11.65 3.45 -33.61
N ASP A 176 -12.54 3.86 -34.51
CA ASP A 176 -12.95 3.09 -35.68
C ASP A 176 -13.03 4.05 -36.87
N ILE A 177 -12.41 3.69 -37.99
CA ILE A 177 -12.39 4.54 -39.19
C ILE A 177 -13.21 3.91 -40.32
N PRO A 178 -14.15 4.68 -40.93
CA PRO A 178 -15.00 4.21 -42.01
C PRO A 178 -14.28 4.14 -43.37
N SER A 179 -13.16 4.85 -43.54
CA SER A 179 -12.39 4.89 -44.79
C SER A 179 -10.88 4.94 -44.56
N SER A 180 -10.10 4.49 -45.54
CA SER A 180 -8.62 4.48 -45.45
C SER A 180 -8.00 5.86 -45.60
N SER A 181 -8.77 6.85 -46.07
CA SER A 181 -8.37 8.25 -46.16
C SER A 181 -8.57 9.03 -44.86
N GLN A 182 -9.34 8.49 -43.91
CA GLN A 182 -9.57 9.13 -42.62
C GLN A 182 -8.38 8.92 -41.70
N THR A 183 -7.75 10.04 -41.31
CA THR A 183 -6.55 10.06 -40.46
C THR A 183 -6.86 10.41 -39.01
N TRP A 184 -8.13 10.52 -38.63
CA TRP A 184 -8.53 10.93 -37.30
C TRP A 184 -9.83 10.28 -36.87
N CYS A 185 -9.97 10.22 -35.58
CA CYS A 185 -11.10 9.87 -34.76
C CYS A 185 -10.84 10.62 -33.44
#